data_AF-A0A940SVE2-F1
#
_entry.id   AF-A0A940SVE2-F1
#
_cell.length_a   1.000
_cell.length_b   1.000
_cell.length_c   1.000
_cell.angle_alpha   90.00
_cell.angle_beta   90.00
_cell.angle_gamma   90.00
#
_symmetry.space_group_name_H-M   'P 1'
#
loop_
_entity.id
_entity.type
_entity.pdbx_description
1 polymer ?
#
loop_
_entity_poly.entity_id
_entity_poly.type
_entity_poly.pdbx_seq_one_letter_code
_entity_poly.pdbx_strand_id
1 'polypeptide(L)'
;MNDQSVLNQKKVILFIQMSLLIILSSLGITVYAEGINSNMEAAQMRLISGVSYTDASGNSNDIEIPTSSLVELSATVTTVTIKANGQTYSLKNIQELYLKNIVISNFASFSTNSVNKMVVDGVEFKRGTTFSNMQNLQTLIIRNSLFGSINYSLSVNSAPRLETLLIEKSELRSDLLIHSNKSLSEATVSESTLKNNAVQQNNKKGYRTNYVNTHFERTKLLRNISSGEAPADSDDIFFINPNNTPIGETKFNAMEPGKIFYEGADRQVKTIDVPAATPIVEVKEQAEAITVKLADGQNFVLAEVKEIYFRNVDIRTSISFTQKKLKLEKIQLVKCNVRNIDFANISTLKTIEINQSEFTQTSAYIRVRENKALEQFILQDSYLDGGGATGYVMIYGSPVLKQLIMNNDHISGYLLAKDIGAVTLEIGNSQFDDYITTLNTINGTATPQPVGYIPTIEATDHDHNKGEEFDGKLGVKAYDVEDGDLMSVLSIDTSKLNVDRNGTYPVTYSVTDSDGNTVTVTIQITVV
;
A
#
# COMPACT_ATOMS: atom_id res chain seq x y z
N MET A 1 25.72 41.04 20.74
CA MET A 1 25.46 42.49 20.91
C MET A 1 25.12 43.05 19.55
N ASN A 2 23.93 43.66 19.44
CA ASN A 2 23.51 44.73 18.52
C ASN A 2 24.18 44.81 17.13
N ASP A 3 23.49 44.33 16.10
CA ASP A 3 23.39 45.11 14.87
C ASP A 3 22.08 44.81 14.12
N GLN A 4 21.33 45.87 13.78
CA GLN A 4 19.95 45.80 13.27
C GLN A 4 19.84 46.07 11.77
N SER A 5 20.95 46.01 11.03
CA SER A 5 20.94 46.22 9.58
C SER A 5 21.60 45.04 8.87
N VAL A 6 20.80 44.08 8.41
CA VAL A 6 20.87 43.27 7.17
C VAL A 6 19.95 42.07 7.36
N LEU A 7 18.64 42.30 7.26
CA LEU A 7 17.62 41.24 7.13
C LEU A 7 16.53 41.70 6.17
N ASN A 8 16.96 42.31 5.05
CA ASN A 8 16.14 42.44 3.87
C ASN A 8 16.55 41.34 2.88
N GLN A 9 15.55 40.56 2.48
CA GLN A 9 15.57 39.56 1.41
C GLN A 9 16.22 38.19 1.71
N LYS A 10 15.49 37.35 2.45
CA LYS A 10 15.07 35.99 2.05
C LYS A 10 14.20 35.41 3.18
N LYS A 11 12.92 35.16 2.89
CA LYS A 11 12.00 34.45 3.78
C LYS A 11 12.56 33.04 4.02
N VAL A 12 13.06 32.79 5.22
CA VAL A 12 13.37 31.43 5.69
C VAL A 12 12.09 30.89 6.31
N ILE A 13 11.41 29.97 5.62
CA ILE A 13 10.30 29.20 6.18
C ILE A 13 10.93 28.02 6.93
N LEU A 14 10.97 28.10 8.26
CA LEU A 14 11.43 27.02 9.12
C LEU A 14 10.24 26.10 9.45
N PHE A 15 10.26 24.86 8.95
CA PHE A 15 9.41 23.79 9.46
C PHE A 15 9.99 23.34 10.80
N ILE A 16 9.32 23.71 11.90
CA ILE A 16 9.73 23.31 13.25
C ILE A 16 8.79 22.21 13.73
N GLN A 17 9.32 21.02 14.04
CA GLN A 17 8.56 19.98 14.74
C GLN A 17 8.12 20.48 16.13
N MET A 18 6.88 20.17 16.51
CA MET A 18 6.18 20.69 17.71
C MET A 18 6.94 20.46 19.03
N SER A 19 7.78 19.43 19.09
CA SER A 19 8.68 19.10 20.22
C SER A 19 9.66 20.24 20.55
N LEU A 20 10.09 21.00 19.54
CA LEU A 20 11.09 22.06 19.68
C LEU A 20 10.46 23.39 20.14
N LEU A 21 9.17 23.61 19.89
CA LEU A 21 8.43 24.81 20.29
C LEU A 21 8.29 24.93 21.83
N ILE A 22 8.24 23.78 22.51
CA ILE A 22 8.16 23.67 23.98
C ILE A 22 9.48 24.10 24.64
N ILE A 23 10.62 23.80 24.02
CA ILE A 23 11.95 24.17 24.53
C ILE A 23 12.18 25.68 24.40
N LEU A 24 11.80 26.27 23.26
CA LEU A 24 12.05 27.69 22.97
C LEU A 24 11.20 28.65 23.82
N SER A 25 9.97 28.26 24.17
CA SER A 25 9.10 29.04 25.05
C SER A 25 9.59 29.03 26.51
N SER A 26 10.17 27.92 26.99
CA SER A 26 10.81 27.84 28.31
C SER A 26 12.06 28.71 28.45
N LEU A 27 12.62 29.17 27.32
CA LEU A 27 13.78 30.06 27.23
C LEU A 27 13.40 31.53 26.94
N GLY A 28 12.10 31.86 26.89
CA GLY A 28 11.61 33.23 26.72
C GLY A 28 11.69 33.79 25.28
N ILE A 29 11.81 32.93 24.27
CA ILE A 29 11.91 33.34 22.86
C ILE A 29 10.52 33.33 22.20
N THR A 30 10.07 34.47 21.67
CA THR A 30 8.78 34.59 20.94
C THR A 30 8.99 34.32 19.44
N VAL A 31 8.18 33.44 18.87
CA VAL A 31 8.21 33.09 17.43
C VAL A 31 6.90 33.53 16.77
N TYR A 32 6.98 34.28 15.67
CA TYR A 32 5.82 34.68 14.85
C TYR A 32 5.77 33.80 13.60
N ALA A 33 4.67 33.05 13.42
CA ALA A 33 4.40 32.29 12.20
C ALA A 33 3.30 33.01 11.40
N GLU A 34 3.66 33.58 10.24
CA GLU A 34 2.71 34.11 9.26
C GLU A 34 2.40 33.03 8.21
N GLY A 35 1.12 32.68 8.03
CA GLY A 35 0.67 31.92 6.86
C GLY A 35 -0.22 30.69 7.08
N ILE A 36 -0.78 30.46 8.27
CA ILE A 36 -1.85 29.46 8.46
C ILE A 36 -3.20 30.19 8.39
N ASN A 37 -4.10 29.71 7.54
CA ASN A 37 -5.45 30.22 7.37
C ASN A 37 -6.18 30.20 8.73
N SER A 38 -6.45 31.38 9.28
CA SER A 38 -6.26 31.65 10.70
C SER A 38 -7.45 31.42 11.64
N ASN A 39 -8.55 30.78 11.21
CA ASN A 39 -9.81 30.88 11.98
C ASN A 39 -10.46 29.55 12.44
N MET A 40 -9.86 28.37 12.22
CA MET A 40 -10.38 27.11 12.80
C MET A 40 -9.37 26.29 13.63
N GLU A 41 -8.06 26.36 13.37
CA GLU A 41 -7.11 25.43 14.00
C GLU A 41 -6.43 25.96 15.28
N ALA A 42 -6.46 27.27 15.54
CA ALA A 42 -5.69 27.85 16.65
C ALA A 42 -6.30 27.63 18.05
N ALA A 43 -7.62 27.36 18.14
CA ALA A 43 -8.30 27.15 19.43
C ALA A 43 -8.28 25.68 19.89
N GLN A 44 -8.31 24.72 18.95
CA GLN A 44 -8.56 23.29 19.21
C GLN A 44 -7.30 22.46 19.53
N MET A 45 -6.11 23.05 19.46
CA MET A 45 -4.81 22.40 19.74
C MET A 45 -4.30 22.52 21.19
N ARG A 46 -5.09 23.04 22.14
CA ARG A 46 -4.62 23.29 23.52
C ARG A 46 -4.84 22.15 24.51
N LEU A 47 -5.82 21.27 24.32
CA LEU A 47 -6.09 20.22 25.30
C LEU A 47 -5.09 19.06 25.16
N ILE A 48 -4.41 18.70 26.27
CA ILE A 48 -3.55 17.51 26.33
C ILE A 48 -4.40 16.24 26.44
N SER A 49 -5.49 16.29 27.21
CA SER A 49 -6.45 15.19 27.37
C SER A 49 -7.82 15.74 27.81
N GLY A 50 -8.88 15.14 27.28
CA GLY A 50 -10.26 15.47 27.62
C GLY A 50 -11.18 15.62 26.42
N VAL A 51 -12.17 16.49 26.56
CA VAL A 51 -13.21 16.71 25.54
C VAL A 51 -13.25 18.18 25.16
N SER A 52 -13.15 18.45 23.86
CA SER A 52 -13.43 19.78 23.32
C SER A 52 -14.68 19.73 22.45
N TYR A 53 -15.47 20.80 22.45
CA TYR A 53 -16.68 20.86 21.64
C TYR A 53 -16.99 22.29 21.19
N THR A 54 -17.68 22.39 20.05
CA THR A 54 -18.23 23.65 19.56
C THR A 54 -19.72 23.68 19.87
N ASP A 55 -20.17 24.68 20.62
CA ASP A 55 -21.58 24.83 20.96
C ASP A 55 -22.44 25.31 19.76
N ALA A 56 -23.76 25.38 19.95
CA ALA A 56 -24.69 25.83 18.90
C ALA A 56 -24.43 27.28 18.43
N SER A 57 -23.74 28.09 19.22
CA SER A 57 -23.40 29.49 18.91
C SER A 57 -22.04 29.62 18.20
N GLY A 58 -21.33 28.50 18.01
CA GLY A 58 -20.00 28.48 17.40
C GLY A 58 -18.86 28.68 18.38
N ASN A 59 -19.10 28.71 19.70
CA ASN A 59 -18.01 28.87 20.68
C ASN A 59 -17.35 27.51 20.97
N SER A 60 -16.02 27.50 20.96
CA SER A 60 -15.24 26.34 21.42
C SER A 60 -15.16 26.31 22.94
N ASN A 61 -15.35 25.12 23.51
CA ASN A 61 -15.34 24.86 24.94
C ASN A 61 -14.53 23.60 25.23
N ASP A 62 -13.87 23.57 26.39
CA ASP A 62 -13.01 22.48 26.82
C ASP A 62 -13.46 21.91 28.17
N ILE A 63 -13.38 20.59 28.29
CA ILE A 63 -13.52 19.83 29.52
C ILE A 63 -12.23 19.05 29.70
N GLU A 64 -11.36 19.54 30.59
CA GLU A 64 -10.15 18.83 30.96
C GLU A 64 -10.51 17.53 31.69
N ILE A 65 -9.98 16.43 31.18
CA ILE A 65 -10.07 15.12 31.81
C ILE A 65 -8.65 14.59 31.84
N PRO A 66 -8.11 14.16 33.00
CA PRO A 66 -6.78 13.59 33.07
C PRO A 66 -6.62 12.40 32.13
N THR A 67 -5.41 12.25 31.58
CA THR A 67 -5.06 11.12 30.74
C THR A 67 -5.39 9.81 31.43
N SER A 68 -5.98 8.88 30.67
CA SER A 68 -6.40 7.56 31.16
C SER A 68 -7.53 7.53 32.19
N SER A 69 -8.15 8.66 32.55
CA SER A 69 -9.39 8.65 33.34
C SER A 69 -10.48 7.87 32.62
N LEU A 70 -11.27 7.10 33.39
CA LEU A 70 -12.43 6.39 32.88
C LEU A 70 -13.56 7.37 32.60
N VAL A 71 -14.06 7.33 31.37
CA VAL A 71 -15.16 8.14 30.88
C VAL A 71 -16.33 7.23 30.51
N GLU A 72 -17.54 7.64 30.89
CA GLU A 72 -18.77 7.14 30.28
C GLU A 72 -19.25 8.15 29.25
N LEU A 73 -19.50 7.68 28.03
CA LEU A 73 -19.98 8.50 26.93
C LEU A 73 -21.31 7.95 26.40
N SER A 74 -22.29 8.83 26.25
CA SER A 74 -23.60 8.51 25.68
C SER A 74 -24.15 9.70 24.91
N ALA A 75 -24.99 9.44 23.92
CA ALA A 75 -25.68 10.50 23.20
C ALA A 75 -27.16 10.17 22.99
N THR A 76 -27.96 11.22 23.08
CA THR A 76 -29.34 11.27 22.60
C THR A 76 -29.39 12.20 21.39
N VAL A 77 -30.57 12.32 20.77
CA VAL A 77 -30.79 13.14 19.58
C VAL A 77 -30.15 14.54 19.66
N THR A 78 -30.21 15.20 20.82
CA THR A 78 -29.71 16.58 20.98
C THR A 78 -28.68 16.77 22.09
N THR A 79 -28.38 15.74 22.87
CA THR A 79 -27.51 15.87 24.05
C THR A 79 -26.44 14.79 24.05
N VAL A 80 -25.18 15.21 24.14
CA VAL A 80 -24.03 14.35 24.45
C VAL A 80 -23.77 14.45 25.95
N THR A 81 -23.74 13.30 26.63
CA THR A 81 -23.47 13.22 28.08
C THR A 81 -22.13 12.57 28.32
N ILE A 82 -21.29 13.25 29.09
CA ILE A 82 -19.96 12.79 29.49
C ILE A 82 -19.97 12.66 31.01
N LYS A 83 -19.66 11.47 31.53
CA LYS A 83 -19.36 11.31 32.95
C LYS A 83 -17.90 11.01 33.14
N ALA A 84 -17.23 11.84 33.92
CA ALA A 84 -15.80 11.73 34.20
C ALA A 84 -15.49 12.30 35.59
N ASN A 85 -14.60 11.65 36.34
CA ASN A 85 -14.14 12.10 37.66
C ASN A 85 -15.28 12.45 38.64
N GLY A 86 -16.38 11.68 38.63
CA GLY A 86 -17.55 11.92 39.48
C GLY A 86 -18.43 13.11 39.07
N GLN A 87 -18.11 13.78 37.96
CA GLN A 87 -18.90 14.87 37.38
C GLN A 87 -19.69 14.37 36.16
N THR A 88 -20.81 15.03 35.89
CA THR A 88 -21.63 14.79 34.69
C THR A 88 -21.76 16.09 33.90
N TYR A 89 -21.35 16.05 32.64
CA TYR A 89 -21.46 17.15 31.69
C TYR A 89 -22.54 16.81 30.66
N SER A 90 -23.52 17.71 30.49
CA SER A 90 -24.61 17.55 29.53
C SER A 90 -24.51 18.61 28.44
N LEU A 91 -23.95 18.23 27.30
CA LEU A 91 -23.67 19.10 26.17
C LEU A 91 -24.85 19.09 25.20
N LYS A 92 -25.55 20.21 25.08
CA LYS A 92 -26.75 20.32 24.24
C LYS A 92 -26.43 20.97 22.90
N ASN A 93 -26.94 20.39 21.81
CA ASN A 93 -26.88 20.93 20.45
C ASN A 93 -25.47 21.33 19.99
N ILE A 94 -24.46 20.53 20.36
CA ILE A 94 -23.08 20.79 19.95
C ILE A 94 -22.89 20.42 18.47
N GLN A 95 -22.05 21.18 17.78
CA GLN A 95 -21.77 21.00 16.35
C GLN A 95 -20.55 20.11 16.14
N GLU A 96 -19.46 20.37 16.84
CA GLU A 96 -18.23 19.59 16.74
C GLU A 96 -17.89 18.93 18.07
N LEU A 97 -17.33 17.72 18.02
CA LEU A 97 -16.91 16.97 19.20
C LEU A 97 -15.52 16.37 19.00
N TYR A 98 -14.62 16.66 19.93
CA TYR A 98 -13.24 16.17 19.94
C TYR A 98 -13.01 15.40 21.22
N LEU A 99 -12.57 14.14 21.09
CA LEU A 99 -12.19 13.26 22.19
C LEU A 99 -10.70 13.02 22.09
N LYS A 100 -9.95 13.33 23.16
CA LYS A 100 -8.48 13.27 23.11
C LYS A 100 -7.87 12.59 24.33
N ASN A 101 -7.04 11.57 24.11
CA ASN A 101 -6.21 10.92 25.15
C ASN A 101 -6.99 10.46 26.40
N ILE A 102 -8.20 9.95 26.24
CA ILE A 102 -9.09 9.46 27.32
C ILE A 102 -9.42 7.97 27.15
N VAL A 103 -9.89 7.33 28.22
CA VAL A 103 -10.32 5.93 28.21
C VAL A 103 -11.84 5.86 28.34
N ILE A 104 -12.52 5.36 27.32
CA ILE A 104 -13.95 5.14 27.34
C ILE A 104 -14.24 3.73 27.84
N SER A 105 -14.71 3.67 29.08
CA SER A 105 -15.02 2.42 29.79
C SER A 105 -16.40 1.87 29.43
N ASN A 106 -17.35 2.78 29.18
CA ASN A 106 -18.71 2.46 28.77
C ASN A 106 -19.13 3.43 27.67
N PHE A 107 -19.50 2.87 26.52
CA PHE A 107 -20.03 3.61 25.39
C PHE A 107 -21.45 3.07 25.12
N ALA A 108 -22.46 3.85 25.53
CA ALA A 108 -23.85 3.54 25.21
C ALA A 108 -24.16 3.98 23.76
N SER A 109 -25.37 3.70 23.26
CA SER A 109 -25.79 4.10 21.90
C SER A 109 -25.44 5.57 21.64
N PHE A 110 -24.53 5.82 20.70
CA PHE A 110 -24.15 7.17 20.33
C PHE A 110 -24.91 7.53 19.06
N SER A 111 -26.09 8.11 19.28
CA SER A 111 -26.96 8.61 18.24
C SER A 111 -27.30 10.05 18.56
N THR A 112 -26.86 10.96 17.70
CA THR A 112 -27.17 12.38 17.80
C THR A 112 -27.39 12.99 16.43
N ASN A 113 -28.26 13.98 16.37
CA ASN A 113 -28.50 14.80 15.21
C ASN A 113 -27.79 16.16 15.32
N SER A 114 -27.05 16.43 16.40
CA SER A 114 -26.41 17.74 16.57
C SER A 114 -24.99 17.81 16.00
N VAL A 115 -24.22 16.74 16.17
CA VAL A 115 -22.80 16.70 15.79
C VAL A 115 -22.65 16.54 14.27
N ASN A 116 -21.94 17.48 13.64
CA ASN A 116 -21.55 17.45 12.23
C ASN A 116 -20.11 16.96 12.02
N LYS A 117 -19.23 17.14 13.00
CA LYS A 117 -17.83 16.69 12.94
C LYS A 117 -17.43 16.05 14.26
N MET A 118 -16.82 14.87 14.16
CA MET A 118 -16.29 14.16 15.31
C MET A 118 -14.83 13.75 15.07
N VAL A 119 -13.97 14.05 16.04
CA VAL A 119 -12.56 13.63 16.04
C VAL A 119 -12.28 12.83 17.30
N VAL A 120 -11.64 11.69 17.12
CA VAL A 120 -11.26 10.75 18.17
C VAL A 120 -9.76 10.52 18.03
N ASP A 121 -8.96 11.00 18.97
CA ASP A 121 -7.50 10.96 18.89
C ASP A 121 -6.88 10.43 20.19
N GLY A 122 -6.13 9.34 20.12
CA GLY A 122 -5.51 8.74 21.30
C GLY A 122 -6.52 8.13 22.28
N VAL A 123 -7.72 7.75 21.81
CA VAL A 123 -8.79 7.25 22.68
C VAL A 123 -8.76 5.73 22.76
N GLU A 124 -8.83 5.19 23.98
CA GLU A 124 -9.03 3.76 24.20
C GLU A 124 -10.50 3.47 24.51
N PHE A 125 -11.19 2.77 23.63
CA PHE A 125 -12.50 2.18 23.89
C PHE A 125 -12.30 0.77 24.46
N LYS A 126 -12.69 0.55 25.72
CA LYS A 126 -12.55 -0.78 26.35
C LYS A 126 -13.43 -1.86 25.69
N ARG A 127 -14.45 -1.47 24.93
CA ARG A 127 -15.39 -2.36 24.23
C ARG A 127 -15.60 -1.88 22.78
N GLY A 128 -16.25 -2.70 21.98
CA GLY A 128 -16.70 -2.30 20.65
C GLY A 128 -17.68 -1.13 20.70
N THR A 129 -17.64 -0.28 19.68
CA THR A 129 -18.42 0.96 19.64
C THR A 129 -19.25 1.11 18.36
N THR A 130 -20.38 1.82 18.46
CA THR A 130 -21.26 2.10 17.32
C THR A 130 -21.61 3.58 17.22
N PHE A 131 -21.22 4.17 16.10
CA PHE A 131 -21.73 5.47 15.65
C PHE A 131 -22.92 5.22 14.73
N SER A 132 -24.12 5.21 15.32
CA SER A 132 -25.36 4.89 14.62
C SER A 132 -26.30 6.10 14.55
N ASN A 133 -27.05 6.23 13.45
CA ASN A 133 -28.12 7.22 13.34
C ASN A 133 -27.61 8.66 13.58
N MET A 134 -26.43 8.95 13.05
CA MET A 134 -25.77 10.26 13.17
C MET A 134 -26.22 11.15 12.01
N GLN A 135 -27.43 11.73 12.11
CA GLN A 135 -28.13 12.32 10.94
C GLN A 135 -27.39 13.51 10.31
N ASN A 136 -26.61 14.24 11.10
CA ASN A 136 -25.90 15.44 10.65
C ASN A 136 -24.38 15.26 10.55
N LEU A 137 -23.85 14.11 10.93
CA LEU A 137 -22.41 13.85 10.88
C LEU A 137 -21.95 13.85 9.42
N GLN A 138 -21.01 14.73 9.10
CA GLN A 138 -20.34 14.88 7.82
C GLN A 138 -18.92 14.33 7.85
N THR A 139 -18.23 14.46 9.00
CA THR A 139 -16.84 14.05 9.14
C THR A 139 -16.62 13.26 10.41
N LEU A 140 -16.05 12.07 10.29
CA LEU A 140 -15.56 11.25 11.40
C LEU A 140 -14.08 10.94 11.20
N ILE A 141 -13.25 11.41 12.13
CA ILE A 141 -11.80 11.16 12.11
C ILE A 141 -11.43 10.39 13.37
N ILE A 142 -10.72 9.28 13.20
CA ILE A 142 -10.25 8.39 14.25
C ILE A 142 -8.74 8.22 14.05
N ARG A 143 -7.95 8.60 15.05
CA ARG A 143 -6.48 8.53 15.02
C ARG A 143 -5.94 7.92 16.30
N ASN A 144 -4.83 7.19 16.20
CA ASN A 144 -4.06 6.73 17.35
C ASN A 144 -4.91 6.00 18.41
N SER A 145 -6.01 5.36 17.99
CA SER A 145 -7.07 4.91 18.89
C SER A 145 -7.16 3.39 18.94
N LEU A 146 -7.60 2.89 20.08
CA LEU A 146 -7.73 1.46 20.33
C LEU A 146 -9.20 1.10 20.57
N PHE A 147 -9.72 0.15 19.82
CA PHE A 147 -11.09 -0.36 19.97
C PHE A 147 -11.07 -1.79 20.48
N GLY A 148 -11.60 -1.99 21.70
CA GLY A 148 -11.84 -3.31 22.29
C GLY A 148 -12.91 -4.11 21.54
N SER A 149 -13.34 -5.23 22.13
CA SER A 149 -14.27 -6.16 21.49
C SER A 149 -15.36 -6.66 22.44
N ILE A 150 -16.56 -6.80 21.89
CA ILE A 150 -17.63 -7.67 22.43
C ILE A 150 -18.26 -8.51 21.32
N ASN A 151 -18.47 -7.92 20.13
CA ASN A 151 -18.91 -8.58 18.90
C ASN A 151 -18.11 -8.02 17.71
N TYR A 152 -18.08 -6.70 17.56
CA TYR A 152 -17.25 -5.92 16.63
C TYR A 152 -16.42 -4.90 17.44
N SER A 153 -15.48 -4.22 16.78
CA SER A 153 -14.69 -3.12 17.37
C SER A 153 -15.25 -1.75 17.03
N LEU A 154 -15.64 -1.53 15.78
CA LEU A 154 -16.21 -0.27 15.33
C LEU A 154 -17.30 -0.52 14.30
N SER A 155 -18.45 0.10 14.50
CA SER A 155 -19.50 0.19 13.50
C SER A 155 -19.84 1.65 13.23
N VAL A 156 -19.73 2.07 11.97
CA VAL A 156 -20.21 3.37 11.49
C VAL A 156 -21.40 3.11 10.59
N ASN A 157 -22.60 3.40 11.09
CA ASN A 157 -23.81 3.04 10.36
C ASN A 157 -24.92 4.07 10.38
N SER A 158 -25.69 4.07 9.29
CA SER A 158 -26.86 4.94 9.16
C SER A 158 -26.52 6.41 9.45
N ALA A 159 -25.36 6.87 8.98
CA ALA A 159 -24.95 8.28 8.98
C ALA A 159 -25.16 8.82 7.55
N PRO A 160 -26.38 9.25 7.19
CA PRO A 160 -26.73 9.54 5.81
C PRO A 160 -25.99 10.74 5.22
N ARG A 161 -25.45 11.64 6.05
CA ARG A 161 -24.68 12.83 5.64
C ARG A 161 -23.18 12.66 5.77
N LEU A 162 -22.70 11.50 6.22
CA LEU A 162 -21.26 11.27 6.40
C LEU A 162 -20.59 11.33 5.03
N GLU A 163 -19.66 12.25 4.86
CA GLU A 163 -18.88 12.48 3.62
C GLU A 163 -17.47 11.92 3.77
N THR A 164 -16.83 12.11 4.94
CA THR A 164 -15.46 11.67 5.23
C THR A 164 -15.39 10.77 6.46
N LEU A 165 -14.81 9.57 6.32
CA LEU A 165 -14.43 8.67 7.41
C LEU A 165 -12.93 8.35 7.35
N LEU A 166 -12.13 8.92 8.25
CA LEU A 166 -10.71 8.61 8.34
C LEU A 166 -10.43 7.76 9.58
N ILE A 167 -9.75 6.63 9.41
CA ILE A 167 -9.18 5.81 10.48
C ILE A 167 -7.68 5.72 10.23
N GLU A 168 -6.87 6.16 11.18
CA GLU A 168 -5.42 6.23 11.02
C GLU A 168 -4.73 5.70 12.29
N LYS A 169 -3.63 4.95 12.14
CA LYS A 169 -2.77 4.53 13.26
C LYS A 169 -3.55 3.88 14.41
N SER A 170 -4.60 3.13 14.09
CA SER A 170 -5.56 2.64 15.07
C SER A 170 -5.64 1.11 15.08
N GLU A 171 -5.97 0.52 16.23
CA GLU A 171 -6.13 -0.93 16.39
C GLU A 171 -7.59 -1.28 16.66
N LEU A 172 -8.16 -2.14 15.82
CA LEU A 172 -9.51 -2.68 15.96
C LEU A 172 -9.42 -4.17 16.28
N ARG A 173 -9.74 -4.53 17.53
CA ARG A 173 -9.57 -5.90 18.05
C ARG A 173 -10.59 -6.95 17.56
N SER A 174 -11.53 -6.53 16.73
CA SER A 174 -12.58 -7.34 16.10
C SER A 174 -13.03 -6.66 14.80
N ASP A 175 -14.27 -6.87 14.38
CA ASP A 175 -14.76 -6.39 13.08
C ASP A 175 -14.85 -4.86 12.99
N LEU A 176 -14.55 -4.33 11.80
CA LEU A 176 -14.88 -2.98 11.35
C LEU A 176 -16.11 -3.06 10.43
N LEU A 177 -17.18 -2.36 10.76
CA LEU A 177 -18.43 -2.36 9.99
C LEU A 177 -18.72 -0.94 9.48
N ILE A 178 -18.78 -0.74 8.16
CA ILE A 178 -19.09 0.55 7.53
C ILE A 178 -20.31 0.35 6.63
N HIS A 179 -21.50 0.71 7.11
CA HIS A 179 -22.71 0.42 6.34
C HIS A 179 -23.82 1.46 6.37
N SER A 180 -24.61 1.50 5.30
CA SER A 180 -25.77 2.40 5.18
C SER A 180 -25.42 3.90 5.26
N ASN A 181 -24.22 4.30 4.84
CA ASN A 181 -23.76 5.69 4.81
C ASN A 181 -23.85 6.24 3.37
N LYS A 182 -25.01 6.84 3.03
CA LYS A 182 -25.39 7.15 1.63
C LYS A 182 -24.67 8.35 1.01
N SER A 183 -24.04 9.22 1.81
CA SER A 183 -23.25 10.36 1.30
C SER A 183 -21.74 10.12 1.31
N LEU A 184 -21.28 8.97 1.83
CA LEU A 184 -19.88 8.71 2.05
C LEU A 184 -19.10 8.82 0.74
N SER A 185 -18.14 9.72 0.68
CA SER A 185 -17.36 10.07 -0.52
C SER A 185 -15.87 9.85 -0.32
N GLU A 186 -15.41 9.86 0.92
CA GLU A 186 -14.03 9.58 1.31
C GLU A 186 -14.04 8.66 2.53
N ALA A 187 -13.35 7.52 2.46
CA ALA A 187 -12.89 6.86 3.67
C ALA A 187 -11.59 6.16 3.42
N THR A 188 -10.76 6.27 4.43
CA THR A 188 -9.43 5.71 4.42
C THR A 188 -9.19 5.06 5.76
N VAL A 189 -8.71 3.84 5.75
CA VAL A 189 -8.11 3.17 6.89
C VAL A 189 -6.61 3.11 6.59
N SER A 190 -5.80 3.74 7.42
CA SER A 190 -4.38 3.93 7.18
C SER A 190 -3.54 3.51 8.38
N GLU A 191 -2.40 2.85 8.15
CA GLU A 191 -1.43 2.49 9.20
C GLU A 191 -2.07 1.78 10.41
N SER A 192 -3.15 1.03 10.17
CA SER A 192 -4.03 0.51 11.22
C SER A 192 -3.96 -1.01 11.28
N THR A 193 -4.41 -1.60 12.39
CA THR A 193 -4.51 -3.06 12.55
C THR A 193 -5.96 -3.47 12.73
N LEU A 194 -6.44 -4.38 11.90
CA LEU A 194 -7.77 -4.99 11.93
C LEU A 194 -7.62 -6.45 12.32
N LYS A 195 -8.02 -6.80 13.54
CA LYS A 195 -7.82 -8.17 14.03
C LYS A 195 -8.82 -9.18 13.44
N ASN A 196 -9.93 -8.72 12.88
CA ASN A 196 -10.95 -9.59 12.28
C ASN A 196 -11.43 -9.03 10.93
N ASN A 197 -12.74 -8.99 10.64
CA ASN A 197 -13.24 -8.65 9.31
C ASN A 197 -13.46 -7.14 9.15
N ALA A 198 -13.23 -6.61 7.96
CA ALA A 198 -13.80 -5.33 7.53
C ALA A 198 -15.00 -5.60 6.60
N VAL A 199 -16.15 -5.04 6.94
CA VAL A 199 -17.41 -5.24 6.20
C VAL A 199 -17.92 -3.88 5.77
N GLN A 200 -18.10 -3.72 4.46
CA GLN A 200 -18.69 -2.52 3.87
C GLN A 200 -19.97 -2.90 3.11
N GLN A 201 -21.10 -2.23 3.39
CA GLN A 201 -22.39 -2.53 2.76
C GLN A 201 -23.28 -1.30 2.63
N ASN A 202 -24.10 -1.20 1.57
CA ASN A 202 -25.18 -0.21 1.47
C ASN A 202 -24.75 1.28 1.60
N ASN A 203 -23.49 1.63 1.40
CA ASN A 203 -23.02 3.03 1.38
C ASN A 203 -23.39 3.74 0.07
N LYS A 204 -22.85 4.94 -0.16
CA LYS A 204 -22.98 5.64 -1.45
C LYS A 204 -22.54 4.71 -2.59
N LYS A 205 -23.26 4.74 -3.71
CA LYS A 205 -22.92 3.94 -4.89
C LYS A 205 -21.55 4.37 -5.45
N GLY A 206 -20.73 3.40 -5.83
CA GLY A 206 -19.40 3.65 -6.43
C GLY A 206 -18.34 4.11 -5.44
N TYR A 207 -18.62 4.04 -4.15
CA TYR A 207 -17.74 4.55 -3.11
C TYR A 207 -17.17 3.42 -2.24
N ARG A 208 -15.89 3.55 -1.86
CA ARG A 208 -15.09 2.49 -1.22
C ARG A 208 -14.18 3.06 -0.14
N THR A 209 -13.90 2.22 0.86
CA THR A 209 -12.88 2.51 1.86
C THR A 209 -11.51 2.14 1.30
N ASN A 210 -10.62 3.11 1.21
CA ASN A 210 -9.22 2.91 0.86
C ASN A 210 -8.47 2.32 2.06
N TYR A 211 -7.71 1.26 1.88
CA TYR A 211 -6.89 0.66 2.95
C TYR A 211 -5.42 0.88 2.61
N VAL A 212 -4.76 1.78 3.34
CA VAL A 212 -3.35 2.15 3.12
C VAL A 212 -2.54 1.57 4.27
N ASN A 213 -1.51 0.78 3.99
CA ASN A 213 -0.62 0.26 5.04
C ASN A 213 -1.36 -0.38 6.24
N THR A 214 -2.45 -1.10 5.99
CA THR A 214 -3.35 -1.63 7.04
C THR A 214 -3.18 -3.13 7.19
N HIS A 215 -2.87 -3.58 8.41
CA HIS A 215 -2.66 -4.98 8.78
C HIS A 215 -3.97 -5.71 9.10
N PHE A 216 -4.21 -6.91 8.54
CA PHE A 216 -5.34 -7.78 8.89
C PHE A 216 -4.92 -9.09 9.61
N GLU A 217 -5.14 -9.27 10.93
CA GLU A 217 -4.59 -10.43 11.69
C GLU A 217 -5.32 -11.78 11.51
N ARG A 218 -6.66 -11.81 11.45
CA ARG A 218 -7.46 -13.04 11.28
C ARG A 218 -8.69 -12.80 10.41
N THR A 219 -8.61 -13.12 9.13
CA THR A 219 -9.79 -13.06 8.27
C THR A 219 -10.44 -14.43 8.21
N LYS A 220 -11.43 -14.70 9.07
CA LYS A 220 -12.23 -15.93 8.86
C LYS A 220 -13.04 -15.84 7.59
N LEU A 221 -13.46 -14.63 7.19
CA LEU A 221 -14.31 -14.36 6.04
C LEU A 221 -14.14 -12.88 5.60
N LEU A 222 -13.22 -12.59 4.68
CA LEU A 222 -13.36 -11.41 3.81
C LEU A 222 -14.51 -11.68 2.83
N ARG A 223 -15.73 -11.87 3.35
CA ARG A 223 -16.83 -12.44 2.57
C ARG A 223 -17.54 -11.43 1.69
N ASN A 224 -17.43 -10.12 1.93
CA ASN A 224 -18.14 -9.11 1.16
C ASN A 224 -17.54 -7.73 1.44
N ILE A 225 -16.66 -7.27 0.55
CA ILE A 225 -16.49 -5.84 0.30
C ILE A 225 -17.38 -5.54 -0.90
N SER A 226 -18.69 -5.57 -0.68
CA SER A 226 -19.68 -5.33 -1.72
C SER A 226 -20.17 -3.89 -1.62
N SER A 227 -20.14 -3.15 -2.72
CA SER A 227 -21.06 -2.03 -2.88
C SER A 227 -22.49 -2.55 -2.68
N GLY A 228 -23.37 -1.74 -2.09
CA GLY A 228 -24.77 -2.10 -1.88
C GLY A 228 -25.45 -2.70 -3.11
N GLU A 229 -26.30 -3.70 -2.86
CA GLU A 229 -27.13 -4.45 -3.82
C GLU A 229 -26.43 -4.87 -5.12
N ALA A 230 -25.94 -6.11 -5.15
CA ALA A 230 -25.90 -6.85 -6.41
C ALA A 230 -27.35 -7.09 -6.88
N PRO A 231 -27.74 -6.58 -8.06
CA PRO A 231 -28.20 -7.46 -9.12
C PRO A 231 -27.04 -7.75 -10.06
N ALA A 232 -27.13 -8.88 -10.77
CA ALA A 232 -26.22 -9.26 -11.83
C ALA A 232 -25.85 -8.06 -12.72
N ASP A 233 -24.57 -7.97 -13.06
CA ASP A 233 -23.94 -7.00 -13.97
C ASP A 233 -23.20 -5.84 -13.25
N SER A 234 -22.02 -6.24 -12.74
CA SER A 234 -20.71 -5.58 -12.89
C SER A 234 -20.54 -4.10 -12.45
N ASP A 235 -19.81 -3.90 -11.34
CA ASP A 235 -18.42 -3.40 -11.35
C ASP A 235 -18.02 -3.02 -9.91
N ASP A 236 -17.20 -3.88 -9.27
CA ASP A 236 -16.87 -3.77 -7.85
C ASP A 236 -15.35 -3.63 -7.55
N ILE A 237 -14.67 -2.57 -8.04
CA ILE A 237 -13.19 -2.35 -7.95
C ILE A 237 -12.58 -2.14 -6.54
N PHE A 238 -11.76 -3.03 -6.01
CA PHE A 238 -10.84 -2.75 -4.90
C PHE A 238 -9.65 -1.84 -5.32
N PHE A 239 -9.36 -0.76 -4.58
CA PHE A 239 -8.26 0.18 -4.86
C PHE A 239 -7.31 0.28 -3.67
N ILE A 240 -6.03 -0.08 -3.87
CA ILE A 240 -4.91 0.36 -3.03
C ILE A 240 -3.91 1.06 -3.98
N ASN A 241 -4.01 2.38 -4.11
CA ASN A 241 -3.00 3.21 -4.76
C ASN A 241 -2.94 4.58 -4.09
N PRO A 242 -2.20 4.71 -2.97
CA PRO A 242 -2.15 5.92 -2.17
C PRO A 242 -1.42 7.09 -2.86
N ASN A 243 -0.60 6.83 -3.89
CA ASN A 243 0.34 7.79 -4.45
C ASN A 243 0.02 8.20 -5.89
N ASN A 244 -1.09 7.72 -6.46
CA ASN A 244 -1.43 7.88 -7.87
C ASN A 244 -0.33 7.38 -8.82
N THR A 245 0.51 6.46 -8.32
CA THR A 245 1.57 5.82 -9.08
C THR A 245 0.92 4.90 -10.10
N PRO A 246 1.41 4.85 -11.34
CA PRO A 246 0.98 3.83 -12.28
C PRO A 246 1.12 2.43 -11.68
N ILE A 247 0.00 1.71 -11.59
CA ILE A 247 -0.06 0.36 -11.05
C ILE A 247 0.10 -0.62 -12.20
N GLY A 248 0.93 -1.65 -12.03
CA GLY A 248 1.10 -2.70 -13.03
C GLY A 248 1.75 -2.18 -14.32
N GLU A 249 2.66 -1.19 -14.24
CA GLU A 249 3.44 -0.78 -15.41
C GLU A 249 4.33 -1.93 -15.89
N THR A 250 3.90 -2.58 -16.97
CA THR A 250 4.62 -3.69 -17.58
C THR A 250 5.87 -3.25 -18.32
N LYS A 251 6.92 -4.07 -18.20
CA LYS A 251 8.25 -3.78 -18.76
C LYS A 251 8.68 -4.79 -19.82
N PHE A 252 7.73 -5.54 -20.39
CA PHE A 252 8.00 -6.41 -21.55
C PHE A 252 8.41 -5.55 -22.75
N ASN A 253 9.51 -5.92 -23.40
CA ASN A 253 10.01 -5.24 -24.59
C ASN A 253 10.25 -6.25 -25.71
N ALA A 254 9.32 -6.30 -26.67
CA ALA A 254 9.44 -7.17 -27.84
C ALA A 254 10.64 -6.86 -28.74
N MET A 255 11.24 -5.67 -28.62
CA MET A 255 12.41 -5.27 -29.40
C MET A 255 13.74 -5.75 -28.77
N GLU A 256 13.71 -6.19 -27.52
CA GLU A 256 14.87 -6.78 -26.85
C GLU A 256 14.84 -8.31 -26.93
N PRO A 257 16.00 -8.97 -27.06
CA PRO A 257 16.06 -10.42 -27.01
C PRO A 257 15.65 -10.94 -25.62
N GLY A 258 14.91 -12.05 -25.61
CA GLY A 258 14.51 -12.77 -24.41
C GLY A 258 15.42 -13.96 -24.10
N LYS A 259 15.23 -14.54 -22.92
CA LYS A 259 15.93 -15.76 -22.50
C LYS A 259 15.01 -16.68 -21.70
N ILE A 260 15.22 -17.98 -21.86
CA ILE A 260 14.67 -19.01 -20.97
C ILE A 260 15.84 -19.69 -20.27
N PHE A 261 15.83 -19.71 -18.95
CA PHE A 261 16.76 -20.49 -18.15
C PHE A 261 16.03 -21.69 -17.58
N TYR A 262 16.71 -22.83 -17.52
CA TYR A 262 16.16 -24.00 -16.84
C TYR A 262 17.26 -24.84 -16.21
N GLU A 263 16.95 -25.43 -15.06
CA GLU A 263 17.81 -26.40 -14.40
C GLU A 263 17.25 -27.81 -14.64
N GLY A 264 18.05 -28.68 -15.25
CA GLY A 264 17.72 -30.10 -15.44
C GLY A 264 18.11 -30.98 -14.25
N ALA A 265 17.93 -32.30 -14.36
CA ALA A 265 18.32 -33.22 -13.28
C ALA A 265 19.83 -33.23 -12.96
N ASP A 266 20.66 -32.81 -13.93
CA ASP A 266 22.11 -32.65 -13.78
C ASP A 266 22.52 -31.42 -12.95
N ARG A 267 21.54 -30.61 -12.50
CA ARG A 267 21.73 -29.34 -11.80
C ARG A 267 22.50 -28.28 -12.58
N GLN A 268 22.61 -28.45 -13.90
CA GLN A 268 23.24 -27.47 -14.77
C GLN A 268 22.17 -26.51 -15.27
N VAL A 269 22.44 -25.21 -15.13
CA VAL A 269 21.59 -24.17 -15.71
C VAL A 269 21.87 -24.11 -17.21
N LYS A 270 20.81 -24.33 -18.00
CA LYS A 270 20.82 -24.25 -19.45
C LYS A 270 20.05 -23.01 -19.88
N THR A 271 20.46 -22.43 -21.00
CA THR A 271 19.86 -21.20 -21.53
C THR A 271 19.38 -21.43 -22.95
N ILE A 272 18.21 -20.89 -23.26
CA ILE A 272 17.66 -20.76 -24.61
C ILE A 272 17.54 -19.27 -24.89
N ASP A 273 18.24 -18.80 -25.92
CA ASP A 273 18.07 -17.44 -26.40
C ASP A 273 16.78 -17.35 -27.23
N VAL A 274 15.97 -16.33 -26.96
CA VAL A 274 14.76 -16.02 -27.71
C VAL A 274 15.04 -14.74 -28.49
N PRO A 275 15.19 -14.80 -29.83
CA PRO A 275 15.49 -13.61 -30.61
C PRO A 275 14.43 -12.51 -30.43
N ALA A 276 14.84 -11.24 -30.59
CA ALA A 276 13.91 -10.11 -30.54
C ALA A 276 12.74 -10.33 -31.51
N ALA A 277 11.55 -9.89 -31.10
CA ALA A 277 10.29 -10.03 -31.83
C ALA A 277 9.87 -11.47 -32.19
N THR A 278 10.53 -12.49 -31.64
CA THR A 278 10.20 -13.90 -31.90
C THR A 278 9.40 -14.48 -30.74
N PRO A 279 8.06 -14.63 -30.88
CA PRO A 279 7.24 -15.15 -29.81
C PRO A 279 7.41 -16.67 -29.65
N ILE A 280 7.12 -17.14 -28.44
CA ILE A 280 6.86 -18.55 -28.14
C ILE A 280 5.42 -18.85 -28.55
N VAL A 281 5.26 -19.83 -29.43
CA VAL A 281 3.95 -20.23 -29.98
C VAL A 281 3.39 -21.47 -29.30
N GLU A 282 4.24 -22.24 -28.61
CA GLU A 282 3.83 -23.41 -27.85
C GLU A 282 4.71 -23.59 -26.62
N VAL A 283 4.07 -23.74 -25.45
CA VAL A 283 4.68 -24.30 -24.23
C VAL A 283 3.82 -25.48 -23.82
N LYS A 284 4.34 -26.70 -24.00
CA LYS A 284 3.56 -27.93 -23.80
C LYS A 284 4.29 -28.89 -22.89
N GLU A 285 3.58 -29.33 -21.87
CA GLU A 285 4.07 -30.37 -20.99
C GLU A 285 3.94 -31.78 -21.58
N GLN A 286 4.86 -32.63 -21.16
CA GLN A 286 4.84 -34.09 -21.27
C GLN A 286 5.05 -34.66 -19.87
N ALA A 287 5.02 -35.99 -19.73
CA ALA A 287 5.10 -36.64 -18.42
C ALA A 287 6.22 -36.09 -17.52
N GLU A 288 7.44 -35.97 -18.05
CA GLU A 288 8.64 -35.54 -17.29
C GLU A 288 9.45 -34.48 -18.05
N ALA A 289 8.83 -33.82 -19.02
CA ALA A 289 9.49 -32.82 -19.86
C ALA A 289 8.56 -31.66 -20.23
N ILE A 290 9.16 -30.54 -20.62
CA ILE A 290 8.47 -29.35 -21.15
C ILE A 290 9.01 -29.11 -22.55
N THR A 291 8.13 -28.90 -23.52
CA THR A 291 8.49 -28.52 -24.88
C THR A 291 8.23 -27.03 -25.07
N VAL A 292 9.20 -26.31 -25.64
CA VAL A 292 9.08 -24.90 -26.02
C VAL A 292 9.31 -24.77 -27.52
N LYS A 293 8.35 -24.17 -28.22
CA LYS A 293 8.44 -23.92 -29.66
C LYS A 293 8.40 -22.43 -29.95
N LEU A 294 9.41 -21.95 -30.68
CA LEU A 294 9.50 -20.58 -31.16
C LEU A 294 8.80 -20.42 -32.51
N ALA A 295 8.35 -19.21 -32.82
CA ALA A 295 7.69 -18.90 -34.10
C ALA A 295 8.60 -19.06 -35.32
N ASP A 296 9.92 -18.98 -35.14
CA ASP A 296 10.92 -19.20 -36.19
C ASP A 296 11.13 -20.69 -36.53
N GLY A 297 10.46 -21.59 -35.81
CA GLY A 297 10.50 -23.03 -36.03
C GLY A 297 11.43 -23.80 -35.10
N GLN A 298 12.22 -23.14 -34.26
CA GLN A 298 13.06 -23.81 -33.26
C GLN A 298 12.20 -24.54 -32.22
N ASN A 299 12.63 -25.74 -31.82
CA ASN A 299 11.91 -26.61 -30.89
C ASN A 299 12.87 -27.17 -29.84
N PHE A 300 12.56 -26.93 -28.57
CA PHE A 300 13.39 -27.32 -27.43
C PHE A 300 12.62 -28.28 -26.53
N VAL A 301 13.23 -29.41 -26.19
CA VAL A 301 12.68 -30.39 -25.23
C VAL A 301 13.51 -30.33 -23.96
N LEU A 302 12.88 -29.85 -22.88
CA LEU A 302 13.48 -29.66 -21.57
C LEU A 302 13.13 -30.87 -20.71
N ALA A 303 14.05 -31.82 -20.56
CA ALA A 303 13.83 -33.02 -19.75
C ALA A 303 14.17 -32.78 -18.27
N GLU A 304 13.37 -33.35 -17.38
CA GLU A 304 13.59 -33.37 -15.92
C GLU A 304 13.82 -31.97 -15.32
N VAL A 305 13.03 -31.00 -15.78
CA VAL A 305 13.12 -29.60 -15.35
C VAL A 305 12.70 -29.45 -13.89
N LYS A 306 13.60 -28.90 -13.08
CA LYS A 306 13.34 -28.52 -11.69
C LYS A 306 12.97 -27.06 -11.56
N GLU A 307 13.66 -26.19 -12.29
CA GLU A 307 13.39 -24.76 -12.26
C GLU A 307 13.33 -24.24 -13.68
N ILE A 308 12.41 -23.31 -13.95
CA ILE A 308 12.30 -22.65 -15.24
C ILE A 308 12.02 -21.16 -15.08
N TYR A 309 12.73 -20.36 -15.84
CA TYR A 309 12.75 -18.91 -15.75
C TYR A 309 12.56 -18.33 -17.14
N PHE A 310 11.46 -17.59 -17.33
CA PHE A 310 11.18 -16.87 -18.56
C PHE A 310 11.52 -15.39 -18.34
N ARG A 311 12.35 -14.81 -19.20
CA ARG A 311 12.76 -13.41 -19.11
C ARG A 311 12.59 -12.69 -20.44
N ASN A 312 11.79 -11.63 -20.46
CA ASN A 312 11.51 -10.82 -21.65
C ASN A 312 11.03 -11.64 -22.85
N VAL A 313 9.98 -12.43 -22.67
CA VAL A 313 9.44 -13.32 -23.72
C VAL A 313 7.96 -13.06 -23.98
N ASP A 314 7.59 -13.04 -25.27
CA ASP A 314 6.20 -13.02 -25.73
C ASP A 314 5.69 -14.46 -25.87
N ILE A 315 4.79 -14.89 -24.99
CA ILE A 315 4.18 -16.22 -24.95
C ILE A 315 2.73 -16.09 -25.41
N ARG A 316 2.50 -16.24 -26.72
CA ARG A 316 1.19 -16.07 -27.37
C ARG A 316 0.23 -17.24 -27.14
N THR A 317 0.48 -18.07 -26.15
CA THR A 317 -0.33 -19.24 -25.82
C THR A 317 -0.60 -19.29 -24.32
N SER A 318 -1.67 -20.00 -23.94
CA SER A 318 -1.85 -20.39 -22.55
C SER A 318 -0.77 -21.41 -22.17
N ILE A 319 -0.18 -21.23 -21.00
CA ILE A 319 0.77 -22.17 -20.42
C ILE A 319 0.02 -23.04 -19.43
N SER A 320 0.22 -24.36 -19.48
CA SER A 320 -0.44 -25.29 -18.56
C SER A 320 0.54 -26.34 -18.09
N PHE A 321 0.81 -26.33 -16.78
CA PHE A 321 1.61 -27.32 -16.07
C PHE A 321 0.68 -28.14 -15.16
N THR A 322 0.17 -29.26 -15.68
CA THR A 322 -0.81 -30.14 -15.04
C THR A 322 -0.35 -31.60 -14.92
N GLN A 323 0.78 -31.98 -15.52
CA GLN A 323 1.32 -33.33 -15.47
C GLN A 323 1.88 -33.66 -14.08
N LYS A 324 1.26 -34.64 -13.41
CA LYS A 324 1.65 -35.11 -12.07
C LYS A 324 3.09 -35.62 -11.94
N LYS A 325 3.69 -36.02 -13.05
CA LYS A 325 5.05 -36.57 -13.10
C LYS A 325 6.13 -35.48 -13.26
N LEU A 326 5.74 -34.24 -13.61
CA LEU A 326 6.67 -33.12 -13.64
C LEU A 326 7.30 -32.92 -12.26
N LYS A 327 8.60 -32.61 -12.27
CA LYS A 327 9.43 -32.39 -11.08
C LYS A 327 9.78 -30.92 -10.86
N LEU A 328 8.97 -30.04 -11.45
CA LEU A 328 9.14 -28.60 -11.33
C LEU A 328 8.98 -28.18 -9.86
N GLU A 329 10.00 -27.54 -9.32
CA GLU A 329 10.09 -26.98 -7.96
C GLU A 329 9.85 -25.47 -7.95
N LYS A 330 10.31 -24.75 -8.98
CA LYS A 330 10.17 -23.30 -9.09
C LYS A 330 9.92 -22.83 -10.51
N ILE A 331 9.09 -21.80 -10.65
CA ILE A 331 8.89 -21.09 -11.91
C ILE A 331 8.94 -19.57 -11.71
N GLN A 332 9.61 -18.88 -12.62
CA GLN A 332 9.61 -17.42 -12.68
C GLN A 332 9.23 -16.90 -14.06
N LEU A 333 8.40 -15.87 -14.09
CA LEU A 333 8.10 -15.05 -15.27
C LEU A 333 8.53 -13.61 -14.96
N VAL A 334 9.45 -13.06 -15.75
CA VAL A 334 9.94 -11.69 -15.58
C VAL A 334 9.84 -10.96 -16.90
N LYS A 335 9.07 -9.87 -16.95
CA LYS A 335 8.84 -9.11 -18.20
C LYS A 335 8.24 -9.99 -19.30
N CYS A 336 7.29 -10.85 -18.99
CA CYS A 336 6.66 -11.71 -20.00
C CYS A 336 5.34 -11.13 -20.47
N ASN A 337 5.00 -11.33 -21.74
CA ASN A 337 3.61 -11.27 -22.20
C ASN A 337 3.08 -12.71 -22.25
N VAL A 338 1.99 -13.01 -21.57
CA VAL A 338 1.40 -14.35 -21.49
C VAL A 338 -0.10 -14.26 -21.72
N ARG A 339 -0.72 -15.26 -22.34
CA ARG A 339 -2.19 -15.29 -22.41
C ARG A 339 -2.82 -15.65 -21.08
N ASN A 340 -2.50 -16.85 -20.59
CA ASN A 340 -3.01 -17.42 -19.34
C ASN A 340 -1.98 -18.41 -18.80
N ILE A 341 -2.01 -18.68 -17.50
CA ILE A 341 -1.18 -19.71 -16.89
C ILE A 341 -1.94 -20.55 -15.88
N ASP A 342 -1.80 -21.88 -15.98
CA ASP A 342 -2.39 -22.86 -15.06
C ASP A 342 -1.30 -23.78 -14.49
N PHE A 343 -1.30 -23.94 -13.17
CA PHE A 343 -0.48 -24.88 -12.42
C PHE A 343 -1.39 -25.83 -11.68
N ALA A 344 -1.34 -27.12 -11.97
CA ALA A 344 -2.19 -28.11 -11.31
C ALA A 344 -1.46 -29.41 -10.95
N ASN A 345 -1.65 -29.89 -9.72
CA ASN A 345 -1.20 -31.21 -9.28
C ASN A 345 0.32 -31.46 -9.39
N ILE A 346 1.15 -30.42 -9.36
CA ILE A 346 2.61 -30.56 -9.38
C ILE A 346 3.08 -30.72 -7.94
N SER A 347 3.29 -31.98 -7.54
CA SER A 347 3.62 -32.33 -6.15
C SER A 347 4.94 -31.73 -5.63
N THR A 348 5.79 -31.23 -6.52
CA THR A 348 7.11 -30.66 -6.20
C THR A 348 7.15 -29.14 -6.25
N LEU A 349 6.13 -28.47 -6.81
CA LEU A 349 6.16 -27.03 -7.05
C LEU A 349 6.02 -26.27 -5.72
N LYS A 350 7.07 -25.55 -5.34
CA LYS A 350 7.19 -24.78 -4.09
C LYS A 350 7.01 -23.29 -4.30
N THR A 351 7.46 -22.77 -5.44
CA THR A 351 7.55 -21.32 -5.66
C THR A 351 7.05 -20.94 -7.05
N ILE A 352 6.15 -19.96 -7.09
CA ILE A 352 5.71 -19.28 -8.31
C ILE A 352 5.99 -17.79 -8.12
N GLU A 353 6.75 -17.20 -9.03
CA GLU A 353 7.01 -15.75 -9.02
C GLU A 353 6.73 -15.17 -10.41
N ILE A 354 5.95 -14.10 -10.43
CA ILE A 354 5.56 -13.40 -11.66
C ILE A 354 5.81 -11.92 -11.40
N ASN A 355 6.70 -11.32 -12.20
CA ASN A 355 7.16 -9.96 -12.02
C ASN A 355 7.14 -9.20 -13.36
N GLN A 356 6.66 -7.95 -13.37
CA GLN A 356 6.69 -7.05 -14.54
C GLN A 356 6.03 -7.65 -15.79
N SER A 357 5.11 -8.59 -15.61
CA SER A 357 4.55 -9.41 -16.69
C SER A 357 3.10 -9.03 -16.96
N GLU A 358 2.71 -9.09 -18.23
CA GLU A 358 1.35 -8.81 -18.69
C GLU A 358 0.62 -10.10 -19.05
N PHE A 359 -0.66 -10.15 -18.70
CA PHE A 359 -1.59 -11.16 -19.14
C PHE A 359 -2.70 -10.50 -19.94
N THR A 360 -2.69 -10.70 -21.25
CA THR A 360 -3.60 -10.01 -22.17
C THR A 360 -4.42 -11.01 -22.99
N GLN A 361 -5.66 -11.27 -22.56
CA GLN A 361 -6.66 -12.04 -23.32
C GLN A 361 -8.06 -11.79 -22.74
N THR A 362 -9.11 -12.06 -23.50
CA THR A 362 -10.46 -12.24 -22.94
C THR A 362 -10.40 -13.26 -21.79
N SER A 363 -10.66 -12.80 -20.56
CA SER A 363 -10.52 -13.56 -19.31
C SER A 363 -9.10 -14.02 -18.95
N ALA A 364 -8.10 -13.13 -19.00
CA ALA A 364 -6.74 -13.37 -18.49
C ALA A 364 -6.74 -13.95 -17.05
N TYR A 365 -5.98 -15.03 -16.84
CA TYR A 365 -5.90 -15.66 -15.52
C TYR A 365 -4.53 -16.25 -15.17
N ILE A 366 -4.27 -16.25 -13.86
CA ILE A 366 -3.28 -17.10 -13.20
C ILE A 366 -4.04 -18.09 -12.32
N ARG A 367 -3.86 -19.38 -12.53
CA ARG A 367 -4.54 -20.43 -11.77
C ARG A 367 -3.56 -21.41 -11.15
N VAL A 368 -3.75 -21.70 -9.88
CA VAL A 368 -2.93 -22.61 -9.07
C VAL A 368 -3.86 -23.57 -8.33
N ARG A 369 -3.67 -24.88 -8.53
CA ARG A 369 -4.63 -25.91 -8.13
C ARG A 369 -3.94 -27.15 -7.58
N GLU A 370 -4.30 -27.58 -6.37
CA GLU A 370 -3.84 -28.86 -5.81
C GLU A 370 -2.30 -29.01 -5.78
N ASN A 371 -1.56 -27.89 -5.73
CA ASN A 371 -0.10 -27.89 -5.60
C ASN A 371 0.24 -27.93 -4.11
N LYS A 372 0.21 -29.14 -3.55
CA LYS A 372 0.31 -29.35 -2.10
C LYS A 372 1.64 -28.96 -1.47
N ALA A 373 2.68 -28.77 -2.27
CA ALA A 373 4.00 -28.34 -1.84
C ALA A 373 4.24 -26.84 -2.01
N LEU A 374 3.27 -26.08 -2.54
CA LEU A 374 3.45 -24.65 -2.80
C LEU A 374 3.59 -23.89 -1.48
N GLU A 375 4.74 -23.27 -1.28
CA GLU A 375 5.09 -22.48 -0.10
C GLU A 375 4.99 -20.97 -0.36
N GLN A 376 5.21 -20.54 -1.60
CA GLN A 376 5.27 -19.13 -1.97
C GLN A 376 4.63 -18.84 -3.33
N PHE A 377 3.80 -17.80 -3.37
CA PHE A 377 3.28 -17.19 -4.59
C PHE A 377 3.54 -15.68 -4.54
N ILE A 378 4.22 -15.16 -5.56
CA ILE A 378 4.51 -13.73 -5.70
C ILE A 378 3.99 -13.24 -7.05
N LEU A 379 3.20 -12.18 -7.03
CA LEU A 379 2.84 -11.36 -8.19
C LEU A 379 3.30 -9.93 -7.91
N GLN A 380 4.06 -9.32 -8.81
CA GLN A 380 4.58 -7.97 -8.60
C GLN A 380 4.67 -7.18 -9.91
N ASP A 381 4.39 -5.88 -9.84
CA ASP A 381 4.49 -4.95 -10.98
C ASP A 381 3.75 -5.48 -12.23
N SER A 382 2.68 -6.26 -12.04
CA SER A 382 2.10 -7.08 -13.08
C SER A 382 0.70 -6.62 -13.47
N TYR A 383 0.34 -6.86 -14.72
CA TYR A 383 -0.92 -6.42 -15.31
C TYR A 383 -1.71 -7.62 -15.82
N LEU A 384 -2.89 -7.88 -15.26
CA LEU A 384 -3.82 -8.92 -15.71
C LEU A 384 -5.07 -8.26 -16.26
N ASP A 385 -5.17 -8.20 -17.59
CA ASP A 385 -6.32 -7.61 -18.29
C ASP A 385 -7.14 -8.68 -19.01
N GLY A 386 -8.33 -8.88 -18.49
CA GLY A 386 -9.35 -9.78 -18.99
C GLY A 386 -10.08 -9.28 -20.23
N GLY A 387 -9.67 -8.17 -20.84
CA GLY A 387 -10.13 -7.72 -22.16
C GLY A 387 -11.63 -7.47 -22.22
N GLY A 388 -12.19 -6.84 -21.18
CA GLY A 388 -13.62 -6.61 -21.00
C GLY A 388 -14.39 -7.76 -20.33
N ALA A 389 -13.74 -8.88 -20.05
CA ALA A 389 -14.21 -9.91 -19.12
C ALA A 389 -13.37 -9.90 -17.84
N THR A 390 -13.81 -10.62 -16.80
CA THR A 390 -13.12 -10.65 -15.50
C THR A 390 -11.77 -11.37 -15.60
N GLY A 391 -10.68 -10.65 -15.32
CA GLY A 391 -9.35 -11.24 -15.10
C GLY A 391 -9.22 -11.76 -13.67
N TYR A 392 -8.47 -12.84 -13.41
CA TYR A 392 -8.39 -13.35 -12.04
C TYR A 392 -7.11 -14.12 -11.68
N VAL A 393 -6.79 -14.06 -10.38
CA VAL A 393 -5.82 -14.94 -9.74
C VAL A 393 -6.57 -15.92 -8.85
N MET A 394 -6.38 -17.22 -9.09
CA MET A 394 -7.01 -18.29 -8.31
C MET A 394 -5.94 -19.20 -7.71
N ILE A 395 -5.97 -19.37 -6.39
CA ILE A 395 -5.09 -20.28 -5.68
C ILE A 395 -5.94 -21.20 -4.80
N TYR A 396 -5.94 -22.50 -5.09
CA TYR A 396 -6.63 -23.46 -4.28
C TYR A 396 -5.89 -24.78 -4.06
N GLY A 397 -6.18 -25.42 -2.92
CA GLY A 397 -5.59 -26.73 -2.57
C GLY A 397 -4.08 -26.67 -2.34
N SER A 398 -3.60 -25.58 -1.74
CA SER A 398 -2.18 -25.33 -1.42
C SER A 398 -2.00 -25.15 0.09
N PRO A 399 -2.21 -26.21 0.90
CA PRO A 399 -2.35 -26.11 2.36
C PRO A 399 -1.07 -25.73 3.11
N VAL A 400 0.09 -25.74 2.45
CA VAL A 400 1.38 -25.35 3.04
C VAL A 400 1.87 -23.99 2.56
N LEU A 401 1.04 -23.25 1.80
CA LEU A 401 1.35 -21.89 1.37
C LEU A 401 1.64 -21.05 2.62
N LYS A 402 2.80 -20.37 2.63
CA LYS A 402 3.28 -19.52 3.72
C LYS A 402 3.19 -18.06 3.34
N GLN A 403 3.45 -17.73 2.07
CA GLN A 403 3.50 -16.37 1.55
C GLN A 403 2.67 -16.24 0.27
N LEU A 404 1.78 -15.25 0.26
CA LEU A 404 1.05 -14.77 -0.91
C LEU A 404 1.30 -13.27 -0.99
N ILE A 405 2.18 -12.85 -1.90
CA ILE A 405 2.59 -11.46 -2.06
C ILE A 405 2.03 -10.97 -3.39
N MET A 406 1.33 -9.83 -3.36
CA MET A 406 0.82 -9.11 -4.53
C MET A 406 1.19 -7.65 -4.35
N ASN A 407 2.03 -7.09 -5.22
CA ASN A 407 2.49 -5.72 -5.03
C ASN A 407 2.58 -4.94 -6.34
N ASN A 408 1.96 -3.76 -6.38
CA ASN A 408 1.93 -2.89 -7.54
C ASN A 408 1.32 -3.58 -8.78
N ASP A 409 0.29 -4.40 -8.58
CA ASP A 409 -0.38 -5.16 -9.64
C ASP A 409 -1.74 -4.57 -10.01
N HIS A 410 -2.12 -4.62 -11.28
CA HIS A 410 -3.51 -4.39 -11.69
C HIS A 410 -4.14 -5.69 -12.18
N ILE A 411 -5.26 -6.06 -11.58
CA ILE A 411 -6.04 -7.24 -11.95
C ILE A 411 -7.44 -6.80 -12.31
N SER A 412 -7.85 -7.01 -13.55
CA SER A 412 -9.17 -6.59 -14.04
C SER A 412 -10.33 -7.49 -13.55
N GLY A 413 -10.24 -7.98 -12.33
CA GLY A 413 -11.23 -8.80 -11.65
C GLY A 413 -10.79 -9.17 -10.24
N TYR A 414 -10.70 -10.46 -9.91
CA TYR A 414 -10.63 -10.90 -8.51
C TYR A 414 -9.41 -11.76 -8.13
N LEU A 415 -9.11 -11.79 -6.82
CA LEU A 415 -8.30 -12.81 -6.17
C LEU A 415 -9.20 -13.79 -5.42
N LEU A 416 -9.08 -15.09 -5.71
CA LEU A 416 -9.69 -16.16 -4.93
C LEU A 416 -8.61 -17.08 -4.35
N ALA A 417 -8.48 -17.10 -3.02
CA ALA A 417 -7.61 -18.03 -2.31
C ALA A 417 -8.42 -18.95 -1.37
N LYS A 418 -8.37 -20.26 -1.59
CA LYS A 418 -9.18 -21.25 -0.86
C LYS A 418 -8.38 -22.49 -0.50
N ASP A 419 -8.64 -23.11 0.65
CA ASP A 419 -7.97 -24.36 1.04
C ASP A 419 -6.43 -24.19 1.07
N ILE A 420 -6.01 -22.98 1.47
CA ILE A 420 -4.61 -22.58 1.69
C ILE A 420 -4.25 -22.64 3.18
N GLY A 421 -2.96 -22.76 3.50
CA GLY A 421 -2.49 -22.81 4.88
C GLY A 421 -2.72 -21.51 5.67
N ALA A 422 -2.12 -21.42 6.87
CA ALA A 422 -1.93 -20.12 7.50
C ALA A 422 -0.91 -19.34 6.66
N VAL A 423 -1.40 -18.36 5.89
CA VAL A 423 -0.63 -17.60 4.91
C VAL A 423 -0.43 -16.18 5.42
N THR A 424 0.77 -15.64 5.20
CA THR A 424 1.02 -14.19 5.21
C THR A 424 0.57 -13.65 3.86
N LEU A 425 -0.55 -12.92 3.85
CA LEU A 425 -1.05 -12.21 2.67
C LEU A 425 -0.54 -10.77 2.70
N GLU A 426 0.28 -10.42 1.74
CA GLU A 426 0.81 -9.06 1.56
C GLU A 426 0.23 -8.51 0.26
N ILE A 427 -0.62 -7.49 0.36
CA ILE A 427 -1.13 -6.75 -0.80
C ILE A 427 -0.69 -5.31 -0.65
N GLY A 428 0.25 -4.86 -1.49
CA GLY A 428 0.78 -3.49 -1.51
C GLY A 428 0.50 -2.81 -2.84
N ASN A 429 -0.01 -1.58 -2.84
CA ASN A 429 -0.21 -0.79 -4.07
C ASN A 429 -0.91 -1.50 -5.26
N SER A 430 -1.72 -2.54 -5.02
CA SER A 430 -2.38 -3.31 -6.09
C SER A 430 -3.87 -2.96 -6.24
N GLN A 431 -4.37 -3.00 -7.47
CA GLN A 431 -5.75 -2.75 -7.86
C GLN A 431 -6.43 -4.05 -8.34
N PHE A 432 -7.68 -4.25 -7.92
CA PHE A 432 -8.54 -5.34 -8.37
C PHE A 432 -9.85 -4.75 -8.86
N ASP A 433 -10.33 -5.08 -10.06
CA ASP A 433 -11.59 -4.50 -10.57
C ASP A 433 -12.86 -5.18 -9.99
N ASP A 434 -12.68 -6.25 -9.22
CA ASP A 434 -13.75 -6.97 -8.52
C ASP A 434 -13.31 -7.26 -7.06
N TYR A 435 -13.60 -8.45 -6.51
CA TYR A 435 -13.37 -8.76 -5.10
C TYR A 435 -12.02 -9.44 -4.80
N ILE A 436 -11.66 -9.45 -3.52
CA ILE A 436 -10.66 -10.37 -2.97
C ILE A 436 -11.38 -11.27 -1.98
N THR A 437 -11.22 -12.58 -2.10
CA THR A 437 -11.77 -13.50 -1.12
C THR A 437 -10.77 -14.57 -0.70
N THR A 438 -10.64 -14.71 0.62
CA THR A 438 -9.88 -15.76 1.27
C THR A 438 -10.82 -16.53 2.20
N LEU A 439 -10.99 -17.83 1.97
CA LEU A 439 -11.88 -18.68 2.77
C LEU A 439 -11.17 -19.39 3.93
N ASN A 440 -9.91 -19.02 4.20
CA ASN A 440 -9.01 -19.62 5.18
C ASN A 440 -8.45 -18.54 6.12
N THR A 441 -8.00 -18.94 7.32
CA THR A 441 -7.40 -18.01 8.29
C THR A 441 -6.07 -17.48 7.75
N ILE A 442 -6.08 -16.25 7.24
CA ILE A 442 -4.87 -15.46 7.05
C ILE A 442 -4.36 -15.13 8.46
N ASN A 443 -3.13 -15.53 8.79
CA ASN A 443 -2.41 -14.98 9.93
C ASN A 443 -1.27 -14.18 9.31
N GLY A 444 -1.50 -12.91 8.99
CA GLY A 444 -0.56 -12.13 8.19
C GLY A 444 -0.64 -10.65 8.43
N THR A 445 0.52 -10.04 8.69
CA THR A 445 0.74 -8.62 8.48
C THR A 445 0.52 -8.28 7.02
N ALA A 446 -0.60 -7.62 6.70
CA ALA A 446 -0.60 -6.65 5.61
C ALA A 446 0.20 -5.43 6.12
N THR A 447 1.48 -5.67 6.36
CA THR A 447 2.46 -4.61 6.28
C THR A 447 2.61 -4.32 4.80
N PRO A 448 2.63 -3.05 4.37
CA PRO A 448 3.36 -2.78 3.14
C PRO A 448 4.74 -3.41 3.36
N GLN A 449 5.19 -4.28 2.46
CA GLN A 449 6.63 -4.33 2.28
C GLN A 449 6.97 -2.89 1.86
N PRO A 450 7.80 -2.16 2.61
CA PRO A 450 8.41 -0.98 2.04
C PRO A 450 9.15 -1.52 0.81
N VAL A 451 8.60 -1.29 -0.37
CA VAL A 451 9.49 -1.08 -1.49
C VAL A 451 10.01 0.31 -1.18
N GLY A 452 11.20 0.41 -0.58
CA GLY A 452 11.82 1.70 -0.28
C GLY A 452 11.72 2.60 -1.50
N TYR A 453 11.56 3.91 -1.28
CA TYR A 453 11.55 4.85 -2.39
C TYR A 453 12.85 4.66 -3.19
N ILE A 454 12.76 4.82 -4.51
CA ILE A 454 13.96 4.72 -5.35
C ILE A 454 14.83 5.94 -5.01
N PRO A 455 16.12 5.75 -4.69
CA PRO A 455 17.00 6.85 -4.32
C PRO A 455 17.11 7.86 -5.46
N THR A 456 17.27 9.13 -5.12
CA THR A 456 17.46 10.21 -6.09
C THR A 456 18.91 10.68 -6.07
N ILE A 457 19.51 10.86 -7.25
CA ILE A 457 20.80 11.55 -7.42
C ILE A 457 20.53 12.89 -8.12
N GLU A 458 20.79 13.99 -7.44
CA GLU A 458 20.87 15.32 -8.04
C GLU A 458 22.32 15.59 -8.43
N ALA A 459 22.58 15.65 -9.74
CA ALA A 459 23.85 16.05 -10.30
C ALA A 459 23.57 16.82 -11.60
N THR A 460 24.33 17.87 -11.88
CA THR A 460 24.15 18.69 -13.08
C THR A 460 25.44 18.85 -13.85
N ASP A 461 25.30 18.89 -15.18
CA ASP A 461 26.38 19.25 -16.10
C ASP A 461 27.02 20.58 -15.68
N HIS A 462 28.35 20.66 -15.77
CA HIS A 462 29.07 21.88 -15.46
C HIS A 462 30.44 21.94 -16.15
N ASP A 463 31.01 23.14 -16.14
CA ASP A 463 32.34 23.41 -16.66
C ASP A 463 33.41 23.10 -15.61
N HIS A 464 34.52 22.53 -16.04
CA HIS A 464 35.71 22.26 -15.23
C HIS A 464 36.93 22.93 -15.88
N ASN A 465 37.72 23.68 -15.12
CA ASN A 465 38.89 24.33 -15.70
C ASN A 465 39.98 23.29 -15.99
N LYS A 466 40.57 23.37 -17.18
CA LYS A 466 41.64 22.46 -17.57
C LYS A 466 42.81 22.46 -16.58
N GLY A 467 43.24 21.25 -16.19
CA GLY A 467 44.40 21.01 -15.33
C GLY A 467 44.15 21.21 -13.84
N GLU A 468 42.94 21.61 -13.43
CA GLU A 468 42.53 21.63 -12.02
C GLU A 468 42.10 20.23 -11.54
N GLU A 469 42.23 19.99 -10.23
CA GLU A 469 41.78 18.74 -9.61
C GLU A 469 40.26 18.61 -9.68
N PHE A 470 39.76 17.47 -10.16
CA PHE A 470 38.33 17.21 -10.30
C PHE A 470 37.74 16.63 -9.03
N ASP A 471 36.86 17.41 -8.37
CA ASP A 471 36.04 16.93 -7.26
C ASP A 471 34.71 16.38 -7.76
N GLY A 472 34.63 15.06 -7.91
CA GLY A 472 33.42 14.37 -8.38
C GLY A 472 32.23 14.46 -7.43
N LYS A 473 32.36 14.97 -6.20
CA LYS A 473 31.21 15.17 -5.30
C LYS A 473 30.67 16.61 -5.32
N LEU A 474 31.34 17.51 -6.04
CA LEU A 474 30.97 18.92 -6.07
C LEU A 474 29.57 19.10 -6.68
N GLY A 475 28.65 19.63 -5.89
CA GLY A 475 27.27 19.87 -6.32
C GLY A 475 26.41 18.61 -6.48
N VAL A 476 26.92 17.43 -6.13
CA VAL A 476 26.18 16.17 -6.17
C VAL A 476 25.47 15.94 -4.83
N LYS A 477 24.22 15.51 -4.89
CA LYS A 477 23.48 14.98 -3.74
C LYS A 477 22.89 13.64 -4.10
N ALA A 478 22.97 12.69 -3.17
CA ALA A 478 22.26 11.43 -3.24
C ALA A 478 21.39 11.34 -1.98
N TYR A 479 20.09 11.20 -2.16
CA TYR A 479 19.16 11.15 -1.04
C TYR A 479 18.08 10.13 -1.33
N ASP A 480 17.70 9.41 -0.30
CA ASP A 480 16.51 8.59 -0.29
C ASP A 480 15.59 8.97 0.85
N VAL A 481 14.30 8.81 0.63
CA VAL A 481 13.27 9.25 1.58
C VAL A 481 13.31 8.43 2.86
N GLU A 482 13.62 7.14 2.79
CA GLU A 482 13.80 6.26 3.96
C GLU A 482 15.21 6.31 4.53
N ASP A 483 16.23 6.21 3.68
CA ASP A 483 17.63 6.10 4.13
C ASP A 483 18.29 7.44 4.43
N GLY A 484 17.68 8.54 4.00
CA GLY A 484 18.21 9.88 4.17
C GLY A 484 19.38 10.16 3.21
N ASP A 485 20.46 10.75 3.71
CA ASP A 485 21.63 11.11 2.90
C ASP A 485 22.46 9.87 2.52
N LEU A 486 22.53 9.59 1.22
CA LEU A 486 23.24 8.44 0.65
C LEU A 486 24.62 8.79 0.08
N MET A 487 25.15 10.00 0.34
CA MET A 487 26.46 10.45 -0.18
C MET A 487 27.65 9.59 0.27
N SER A 488 27.49 8.80 1.34
CA SER A 488 28.50 7.86 1.83
C SER A 488 28.62 6.58 1.00
N VAL A 489 27.56 6.21 0.27
CA VAL A 489 27.49 4.97 -0.55
C VAL A 489 27.44 5.26 -2.06
N LEU A 490 27.56 6.53 -2.47
CA LEU A 490 27.65 6.96 -3.86
C LEU A 490 28.92 6.43 -4.56
N SER A 491 28.73 5.75 -5.69
CA SER A 491 29.76 5.31 -6.62
C SER A 491 29.89 6.28 -7.79
N ILE A 492 31.12 6.61 -8.19
CA ILE A 492 31.43 7.57 -9.26
C ILE A 492 32.38 6.91 -10.28
N ASP A 493 31.94 6.79 -11.53
CA ASP A 493 32.76 6.36 -12.65
C ASP A 493 33.23 7.57 -13.46
N THR A 494 34.51 7.90 -13.29
CA THR A 494 35.23 8.94 -14.03
C THR A 494 36.17 8.37 -15.10
N SER A 495 36.07 7.08 -15.44
CA SER A 495 37.00 6.39 -16.35
C SER A 495 37.12 7.02 -17.74
N LYS A 496 36.13 7.80 -18.15
CA LYS A 496 36.06 8.49 -19.45
C LYS A 496 36.40 9.98 -19.38
N LEU A 497 36.62 10.55 -18.19
CA LEU A 497 36.94 11.97 -17.99
C LEU A 497 38.44 12.22 -18.22
N ASN A 498 38.78 13.28 -18.96
CA ASN A 498 40.15 13.75 -19.13
C ASN A 498 40.24 15.27 -18.85
N VAL A 499 40.71 15.63 -17.66
CA VAL A 499 40.78 17.02 -17.17
C VAL A 499 41.89 17.86 -17.80
N ASP A 500 42.84 17.24 -18.51
CA ASP A 500 43.96 17.93 -19.15
C ASP A 500 43.68 18.32 -20.61
N ARG A 501 42.51 17.94 -21.13
CA ARG A 501 42.15 18.15 -22.52
C ARG A 501 40.75 18.71 -22.65
N ASN A 502 40.64 19.91 -23.22
CA ASN A 502 39.37 20.54 -23.53
C ASN A 502 38.46 19.59 -24.30
N GLY A 503 37.20 19.50 -23.85
CA GLY A 503 36.22 18.55 -24.37
C GLY A 503 35.15 18.24 -23.33
N THR A 504 34.06 17.66 -23.78
CA THR A 504 32.95 17.23 -22.91
C THR A 504 33.04 15.73 -22.68
N TYR A 505 33.04 15.32 -21.41
CA TYR A 505 33.21 13.93 -21.00
C TYR A 505 32.09 13.49 -20.05
N PRO A 506 31.57 12.26 -20.20
CA PRO A 506 30.54 11.74 -19.33
C PRO A 506 31.14 11.24 -18.01
N VAL A 507 30.48 11.56 -16.90
CA VAL A 507 30.74 11.01 -15.56
C VAL A 507 29.45 10.37 -15.06
N THR A 508 29.54 9.12 -14.61
CA THR A 508 28.38 8.34 -14.17
C THR A 508 28.39 8.15 -12.66
N TYR A 509 27.29 8.53 -12.02
CA TYR A 509 27.01 8.36 -10.60
C TYR A 509 26.03 7.21 -10.41
N SER A 510 26.24 6.38 -9.40
CA SER A 510 25.28 5.33 -9.03
C SER A 510 25.22 5.18 -7.51
N VAL A 511 24.03 4.92 -7.00
CA VAL A 511 23.84 4.56 -5.59
C VAL A 511 22.85 3.42 -5.48
N THR A 512 23.11 2.51 -4.54
CA THR A 512 22.21 1.44 -4.13
C THR A 512 21.80 1.73 -2.69
N ASP A 513 20.50 1.77 -2.43
CA ASP A 513 19.94 2.01 -1.11
C ASP A 513 19.95 0.73 -0.23
N SER A 514 19.47 0.83 1.00
CA SER A 514 19.45 -0.29 1.95
C SER A 514 18.43 -1.38 1.57
N ASP A 515 17.43 -1.04 0.75
CA ASP A 515 16.38 -1.93 0.23
C ASP A 515 16.75 -2.58 -1.11
N GLY A 516 17.91 -2.24 -1.69
CA GLY A 516 18.46 -2.84 -2.89
C GLY A 516 18.06 -2.15 -4.20
N ASN A 517 17.37 -1.01 -4.16
CA ASN A 517 17.10 -0.20 -5.34
C ASN A 517 18.38 0.51 -5.80
N THR A 518 18.67 0.45 -7.10
CA THR A 518 19.86 1.11 -7.67
C THR A 518 19.45 2.16 -8.69
N VAL A 519 19.91 3.39 -8.49
CA VAL A 519 19.76 4.49 -9.45
C VAL A 519 21.11 4.82 -10.07
N THR A 520 21.09 5.32 -11.30
CA THR A 520 22.29 5.77 -12.03
C THR A 520 21.99 7.05 -12.79
N VAL A 521 22.83 8.07 -12.63
CA VAL A 521 22.74 9.36 -13.34
C VAL A 521 24.07 9.64 -14.03
N THR A 522 24.05 10.04 -15.30
CA THR A 522 25.25 10.45 -16.03
C THR A 522 25.14 11.93 -16.36
N ILE A 523 26.16 12.70 -15.98
CA ILE A 523 26.29 14.13 -16.33
C ILE A 523 27.45 14.34 -17.30
N GLN A 524 27.45 15.49 -17.95
CA GLN A 524 28.51 15.94 -18.84
C GLN A 524 29.38 16.99 -18.15
N ILE A 525 30.68 16.71 -18.09
CA ILE A 525 31.69 17.66 -17.62
C ILE A 525 32.39 18.26 -18.83
N THR A 526 32.28 19.58 -19.00
CA THR A 526 32.95 20.29 -20.09
C THR A 526 34.25 20.90 -19.59
N VAL A 527 35.37 20.36 -20.04
CA VAL A 527 36.70 20.89 -19.73
C VAL A 527 36.98 22.06 -20.66
N VAL A 528 37.17 23.26 -20.09
CA VAL A 528 37.36 24.53 -20.83
C VAL A 528 38.72 25.15 -20.60
#